data_AF-A0A812ZMB5-F1
#
_entry.id   AF-A0A812ZMB5-F1
#
_cell.length_a   1.000
_cell.length_b   1.000
_cell.length_c   1.000
_cell.angle_alpha   90.00
_cell.angle_beta   90.00
_cell.angle_gamma   90.00
#
_symmetry.space_group_name_H-M   'P 1'
#
loop_
_entity.id
_entity.type
_entity.pdbx_description
1 polymer ?
#
loop_
_entity_poly.entity_id
_entity_poly.type
_entity_poly.pdbx_seq_one_letter_code
_entity_poly.pdbx_strand_id
1 'polypeptide(L)'
;MFLFSCWRTPEASLARSRRHYRRHGSRFTFVATAIILALAARRGGMAFPSISRPETNLITASPSDFARGKPAGQALLASTPERPSNSKWFSVTSLASIPLISLATAKLRGLGGRAFRVLRRSTRTTEDVRGEVTGVVVPVLAGLTGWLALMYSIQHSIVTVPFLTGAQYEYFPIVATFVAGYTVIVLEEQTEINKAATALILGVLVWALVGTGVDMTSSAFDVAIKETLEDVSEVVFFLLGALTIVEIMDAHKGFDIITKLIQAKTQRELLVIVSVLTFVLSSVLNNLTVVIVMVSLLQKLVKDEDFRMRLGGIVVVASNAGGAWTPIGDITTTMLYIGGQVTTVPLLANLFIPSVLCLIGTVGFELTRMDDKPFERTPSSPGDDEVPNGQAVVFWGGLIGMITVPAFTAITQCPAWSGMMLVLGLLGLITSLLHEPDDNRYSLKGALTRVEVPDALFFLGVLFAVGGLERVGLLKEFAIQLSNLVPSDALVAIFLGFASAVVDNVPLVAAAQGMYDISVHPANDGLWNLITYCAATGGSLLVIGSAAGVAFMGMERNVSFGWYVKSVAPAALVGYFLGVGGVLAQQALGLSVA
;
A
#
# COMPACT_ATOMS: atom_id res chain seq x y z
N MET A 1 46.22 12.61 14.46
CA MET A 1 47.07 11.59 15.10
C MET A 1 46.98 11.81 16.61
N PHE A 2 46.25 10.92 17.33
CA PHE A 2 46.42 10.51 18.76
C PHE A 2 46.45 11.61 19.85
N LEU A 3 45.76 11.60 21.01
CA LEU A 3 45.05 10.64 21.88
C LEU A 3 44.24 11.47 22.92
N PHE A 4 42.96 11.18 23.23
CA PHE A 4 42.49 10.38 24.37
C PHE A 4 43.30 10.48 25.69
N SER A 5 42.76 11.19 26.69
CA SER A 5 42.48 10.70 28.06
C SER A 5 42.15 11.84 29.00
N CYS A 6 41.06 11.69 29.75
CA CYS A 6 40.78 12.19 31.11
C CYS A 6 39.32 12.66 31.25
N TRP A 7 38.41 11.76 31.65
CA TRP A 7 37.64 11.94 32.90
C TRP A 7 36.68 10.76 33.16
N ARG A 8 37.02 9.98 34.18
CA ARG A 8 36.17 9.23 35.13
C ARG A 8 36.33 10.03 36.44
N THR A 9 35.37 10.42 37.27
CA THR A 9 34.04 9.99 37.76
C THR A 9 33.50 11.15 38.67
N PRO A 10 32.42 11.07 39.50
CA PRO A 10 31.23 10.22 39.53
C PRO A 10 29.89 11.01 39.61
N GLU A 11 28.78 10.28 39.46
CA GLU A 11 27.41 10.70 39.77
C GLU A 11 27.22 11.20 41.21
N ALA A 12 26.55 12.35 41.37
CA ALA A 12 25.58 12.66 42.43
C ALA A 12 25.12 14.12 42.31
N SER A 13 23.82 14.39 42.53
CA SER A 13 23.23 15.70 42.91
C SER A 13 22.48 16.59 41.89
N LEU A 14 21.87 16.07 40.82
CA LEU A 14 20.90 16.85 40.01
C LEU A 14 19.48 16.27 39.91
N ALA A 15 19.11 15.38 40.83
CA ALA A 15 17.79 14.74 40.89
C ALA A 15 16.72 15.48 41.72
N ARG A 16 16.89 16.77 42.08
CA ARG A 16 15.95 17.45 43.03
C ARG A 16 15.43 18.85 42.70
N SER A 17 15.56 19.38 41.47
CA SER A 17 14.97 20.71 41.17
C SER A 17 14.09 20.85 39.92
N ARG A 18 13.74 19.76 39.22
CA ARG A 18 12.84 19.85 38.04
C ARG A 18 11.34 19.63 38.30
N ARG A 19 10.88 19.55 39.56
CA ARG A 19 9.45 19.34 39.89
C ARG A 19 8.60 20.59 40.10
N HIS A 20 9.10 21.81 39.81
CA HIS A 20 8.35 23.03 40.16
C HIS A 20 8.26 24.15 39.13
N TYR A 21 8.50 23.89 37.84
CA TYR A 21 8.23 24.90 36.81
C TYR A 21 7.36 24.37 35.66
N ARG A 22 6.21 25.04 35.51
CA ARG A 22 5.29 25.08 34.35
C ARG A 22 4.22 24.00 34.22
N ARG A 23 3.29 24.04 35.18
CA ARG A 23 1.85 24.13 34.85
C ARG A 23 1.55 25.55 34.33
N HIS A 24 0.66 25.62 33.34
CA HIS A 24 0.14 26.81 32.63
C HIS A 24 0.98 27.44 31.51
N GLY A 25 0.47 27.31 30.29
CA GLY A 25 0.64 28.29 29.21
C GLY A 25 1.38 27.83 27.94
N SER A 26 0.73 27.03 27.09
CA SER A 26 0.69 27.24 25.63
C SER A 26 -0.17 26.16 24.95
N ARG A 27 -1.46 26.45 24.77
CA ARG A 27 -2.22 25.83 23.68
C ARG A 27 -2.00 26.75 22.46
N PHE A 28 -1.71 26.19 21.29
CA PHE A 28 -1.64 26.85 19.97
C PHE A 28 -0.35 27.47 19.39
N THR A 29 0.86 27.22 19.91
CA THR A 29 2.06 27.89 19.33
C THR A 29 2.87 27.09 18.31
N PHE A 30 2.66 25.77 18.14
CA PHE A 30 3.61 24.94 17.36
C PHE A 30 3.24 24.70 15.88
N VAL A 31 1.95 24.68 15.53
CA VAL A 31 1.52 24.67 14.11
C VAL A 31 1.92 25.98 13.42
N ALA A 32 1.94 27.08 14.18
CA ALA A 32 2.45 28.36 13.73
C ALA A 32 3.94 28.29 13.37
N THR A 33 4.77 27.51 14.06
CA THR A 33 6.21 27.43 13.77
C THR A 33 6.52 26.78 12.42
N ALA A 34 5.79 25.71 12.05
CA ALA A 34 5.93 25.08 10.74
C ALA A 34 5.45 26.01 9.60
N ILE A 35 4.33 26.72 9.83
CA ILE A 35 3.81 27.73 8.90
C ILE A 35 4.76 28.94 8.81
N ILE A 36 5.37 29.37 9.93
CA ILE A 36 6.32 30.48 9.99
C ILE A 36 7.64 30.10 9.30
N LEU A 37 8.12 28.86 9.43
CA LEU A 37 9.28 28.36 8.69
C LEU A 37 9.01 28.30 7.17
N ALA A 38 7.82 27.84 6.77
CA ALA A 38 7.40 27.85 5.36
C ALA A 38 7.24 29.28 4.80
N LEU A 39 6.70 30.21 5.60
CA LEU A 39 6.59 31.63 5.24
C LEU A 39 7.94 32.37 5.26
N ALA A 40 8.87 31.97 6.12
CA ALA A 40 10.23 32.48 6.17
C ALA A 40 11.04 32.03 4.95
N ALA A 41 10.86 30.79 4.48
CA ALA A 41 11.44 30.30 3.23
C ALA A 41 10.94 31.09 2.01
N ARG A 42 9.70 31.60 2.04
CA ARG A 42 9.12 32.45 0.98
C ARG A 42 9.61 33.90 1.01
N ARG A 43 10.13 34.39 2.15
CA ARG A 43 10.62 35.78 2.32
C ARG A 43 12.14 35.91 2.26
N GLY A 44 12.90 34.83 2.39
CA GLY A 44 14.36 34.82 2.28
C GLY A 44 14.82 34.52 0.86
N GLY A 45 15.08 35.55 0.06
CA GLY A 45 15.82 35.43 -1.20
C GLY A 45 17.28 35.05 -0.95
N MET A 46 17.54 33.80 -0.56
CA MET A 46 18.88 33.23 -0.53
C MET A 46 19.18 32.64 -1.91
N ALA A 47 19.87 33.42 -2.74
CA ALA A 47 20.47 32.94 -3.98
C ALA A 47 21.56 31.91 -3.64
N PHE A 48 21.33 30.64 -4.00
CA PHE A 48 22.40 29.65 -4.06
C PHE A 48 23.20 29.85 -5.36
N PRO A 49 24.54 29.76 -5.33
CA PRO A 49 25.35 29.91 -6.53
C PRO A 49 25.00 28.81 -7.54
N SER A 50 24.79 29.21 -8.79
CA SER A 50 24.53 28.31 -9.91
C SER A 50 25.69 27.32 -10.07
N ILE A 51 25.44 26.04 -9.83
CA ILE A 51 26.36 24.97 -10.25
C ILE A 51 26.22 24.87 -11.78
N SER A 52 27.28 25.28 -12.48
CA SER A 52 27.41 25.11 -13.92
C SER A 52 27.36 23.62 -14.29
N ARG A 53 26.37 23.23 -15.09
CA ARG A 53 26.32 21.90 -15.72
C ARG A 53 27.49 21.78 -16.71
N PRO A 54 28.17 20.62 -16.81
CA PRO A 54 29.12 20.39 -17.90
C PRO A 54 28.35 20.31 -19.22
N GLU A 55 28.83 21.07 -20.22
CA GLU A 55 28.33 21.07 -21.59
C GLU A 55 28.35 19.66 -22.17
N THR A 56 27.17 19.13 -22.50
CA THR A 56 27.04 17.96 -23.38
C THR A 56 26.76 18.52 -24.78
N ASN A 57 27.66 18.18 -25.72
CA ASN A 57 27.57 18.57 -27.13
C ASN A 57 26.22 18.15 -27.74
N LEU A 58 25.30 19.11 -27.87
CA LEU A 58 24.10 18.97 -28.69
C LEU A 58 24.50 19.13 -30.15
N ILE A 59 24.37 18.06 -30.93
CA ILE A 59 24.30 18.14 -32.39
C ILE A 59 23.02 18.91 -32.73
N THR A 60 23.17 20.09 -33.30
CA THR A 60 22.07 20.97 -33.74
C THR A 60 21.50 20.45 -35.07
N ALA A 61 20.22 20.04 -35.06
CA ALA A 61 19.46 19.83 -36.29
C ALA A 61 18.89 21.18 -36.79
N SER A 62 18.93 21.42 -38.10
CA SER A 62 18.55 22.71 -38.69
C SER A 62 17.03 22.93 -38.70
N PRO A 63 16.55 24.19 -38.75
CA PRO A 63 15.11 24.53 -38.75
C PRO A 63 14.29 24.04 -39.96
N SER A 64 14.90 23.33 -40.92
CA SER A 64 14.22 22.87 -42.13
C SER A 64 13.55 21.48 -42.00
N ASP A 65 13.79 20.75 -40.90
CA ASP A 65 13.20 19.44 -40.66
C ASP A 65 11.81 19.48 -39.98
N PHE A 66 11.39 20.64 -39.46
CA PHE A 66 10.10 20.82 -38.76
C PHE A 66 8.88 21.02 -39.68
N ALA A 67 9.07 21.06 -41.00
CA ALA A 67 7.97 21.31 -41.96
C ALA A 67 7.18 20.05 -42.37
N ARG A 68 7.48 18.86 -41.83
CA ARG A 68 6.73 17.63 -42.10
C ARG A 68 6.47 16.88 -40.80
N GLY A 69 5.33 17.17 -40.17
CA GLY A 69 4.93 16.64 -38.87
C GLY A 69 5.03 15.12 -38.72
N LYS A 70 6.13 14.64 -38.14
CA LYS A 70 6.32 13.27 -37.64
C LYS A 70 6.94 13.33 -36.24
N PRO A 71 6.38 12.63 -35.23
CA PRO A 71 6.97 12.56 -33.90
C PRO A 71 8.23 11.67 -33.86
N ALA A 72 9.18 12.04 -33.00
CA ALA A 72 10.56 11.57 -32.93
C ALA A 72 10.77 10.10 -32.46
N GLY A 73 9.73 9.26 -32.47
CA GLY A 73 9.82 7.84 -32.08
C GLY A 73 10.05 6.86 -33.24
N GLN A 74 9.96 7.29 -34.50
CA GLN A 74 10.00 6.39 -35.67
C GLN A 74 11.37 6.24 -36.35
N ALA A 75 12.42 6.94 -35.88
CA ALA A 75 13.74 6.88 -36.52
C ALA A 75 14.59 5.66 -36.11
N LEU A 76 14.18 4.90 -35.09
CA LEU A 76 14.90 3.70 -34.60
C LEU A 76 14.39 2.37 -35.18
N LEU A 77 13.39 2.38 -36.06
CA LEU A 77 12.78 1.16 -36.63
C LEU A 77 12.94 1.01 -38.15
N ALA A 78 13.69 1.91 -38.81
CA ALA A 78 13.85 1.88 -40.26
C ALA A 78 15.16 1.21 -40.70
N SER A 79 15.39 -0.05 -40.32
CA SER A 79 16.34 -0.92 -41.05
C SER A 79 16.13 -2.41 -40.75
N THR A 80 15.04 -2.99 -41.27
CA THR A 80 15.01 -4.44 -41.56
C THR A 80 14.21 -4.71 -42.84
N PRO A 81 14.61 -5.69 -43.68
CA PRO A 81 13.99 -5.93 -44.99
C PRO A 81 12.68 -6.71 -44.86
N GLU A 82 11.73 -6.38 -45.74
CA GLU A 82 10.40 -6.99 -45.87
C GLU A 82 10.41 -8.52 -46.00
N ARG A 83 9.46 -9.20 -45.34
CA ARG A 83 8.92 -10.51 -45.74
C ARG A 83 7.46 -10.69 -45.28
N PRO A 84 6.70 -11.61 -45.93
CA PRO A 84 5.33 -11.32 -46.34
C PRO A 84 4.26 -11.63 -45.28
N SER A 85 3.11 -10.98 -45.48
CA SER A 85 1.88 -11.15 -44.72
C SER A 85 1.40 -12.59 -44.66
N ASN A 86 1.02 -13.04 -43.47
CA ASN A 86 -0.14 -13.91 -43.30
C ASN A 86 -0.71 -13.75 -41.88
N SER A 87 -1.85 -13.07 -41.83
CA SER A 87 -2.72 -12.92 -40.67
C SER A 87 -3.49 -14.21 -40.39
N LYS A 88 -3.35 -14.77 -39.18
CA LYS A 88 -4.44 -15.51 -38.52
C LYS A 88 -4.36 -15.28 -37.01
N TRP A 89 -5.34 -14.53 -36.53
CA TRP A 89 -5.69 -14.30 -35.14
C TRP A 89 -6.01 -15.61 -34.42
N PHE A 90 -5.58 -15.75 -33.15
CA PHE A 90 -6.08 -16.79 -32.25
C PHE A 90 -6.43 -16.24 -30.86
N SER A 91 -7.73 -16.35 -30.57
CA SER A 91 -8.47 -16.50 -29.31
C SER A 91 -7.76 -16.40 -27.95
N VAL A 92 -8.34 -15.56 -27.08
CA VAL A 92 -8.05 -15.32 -25.65
C VAL A 92 -8.29 -16.55 -24.74
N THR A 93 -8.57 -17.73 -25.29
CA THR A 93 -8.84 -18.95 -24.49
C THR A 93 -7.60 -19.81 -24.17
N SER A 94 -6.39 -19.35 -24.48
CA SER A 94 -5.17 -20.18 -24.38
C SER A 94 -4.43 -20.12 -23.03
N LEU A 95 -4.90 -19.32 -22.07
CA LEU A 95 -4.28 -19.16 -20.74
C LEU A 95 -4.74 -20.18 -19.69
N ALA A 96 -5.67 -21.09 -20.04
CA ALA A 96 -6.31 -21.98 -19.07
C ALA A 96 -5.72 -23.40 -18.97
N SER A 97 -4.63 -23.73 -19.67
CA SER A 97 -4.09 -25.10 -19.64
C SER A 97 -2.57 -25.14 -19.72
N ILE A 98 -1.91 -24.79 -18.62
CA ILE A 98 -0.52 -25.18 -18.36
C ILE A 98 -0.51 -26.15 -17.17
N PRO A 99 -0.09 -27.41 -17.34
CA PRO A 99 -0.07 -28.41 -16.27
C PRO A 99 1.11 -28.22 -15.30
N LEU A 100 1.47 -26.98 -14.95
CA LEU A 100 2.52 -26.69 -13.97
C LEU A 100 1.96 -26.60 -12.53
N ILE A 101 0.67 -26.31 -12.37
CA ILE A 101 0.01 -26.26 -11.04
C ILE A 101 -0.10 -27.68 -10.43
N SER A 102 -0.17 -28.73 -11.26
CA SER A 102 -0.26 -30.13 -10.82
C SER A 102 1.01 -30.62 -10.13
N LEU A 103 2.20 -30.17 -10.57
CA LEU A 103 3.47 -30.67 -10.02
C LEU A 103 3.83 -29.98 -8.70
N ALA A 104 3.48 -28.69 -8.55
CA ALA A 104 3.61 -27.97 -7.29
C ALA A 104 2.64 -28.52 -6.23
N THR A 105 1.37 -28.75 -6.60
CA THR A 105 0.34 -29.24 -5.65
C THR A 105 0.53 -30.71 -5.24
N ALA A 106 1.04 -31.57 -6.13
CA ALA A 106 1.25 -32.99 -5.82
C ALA A 106 2.41 -33.24 -4.85
N LYS A 107 3.49 -32.43 -4.91
CA LYS A 107 4.62 -32.54 -3.97
C LYS A 107 4.37 -31.80 -2.65
N LEU A 108 3.60 -30.71 -2.65
CA LEU A 108 3.26 -29.95 -1.44
C LEU A 108 2.23 -30.67 -0.55
N ARG A 109 1.27 -31.42 -1.13
CA ARG A 109 0.32 -32.25 -0.35
C ARG A 109 1.00 -33.36 0.46
N GLY A 110 2.15 -33.87 0.02
CA GLY A 110 2.92 -34.89 0.74
C GLY A 110 3.69 -34.36 1.95
N LEU A 111 3.98 -33.05 1.98
CA LEU A 111 4.76 -32.39 3.04
C LEU A 111 3.87 -31.84 4.17
N GLY A 112 2.65 -31.39 3.85
CA GLY A 112 1.71 -30.86 4.84
C GLY A 112 1.30 -31.83 5.96
N GLY A 113 1.35 -33.15 5.70
CA GLY A 113 0.97 -34.17 6.69
C GLY A 113 2.02 -34.47 7.78
N ARG A 114 3.30 -34.13 7.56
CA ARG A 114 4.37 -34.38 8.55
C ARG A 114 4.78 -33.13 9.33
N ALA A 115 4.61 -31.95 8.76
CA ALA A 115 4.85 -30.68 9.45
C ALA A 115 3.85 -30.44 10.61
N PHE A 116 2.65 -31.00 10.53
CA PHE A 116 1.54 -30.65 11.42
C PHE A 116 1.54 -31.30 12.82
N ARG A 117 2.63 -31.99 13.24
CA ARG A 117 2.63 -32.70 14.53
C ARG A 117 3.75 -32.37 15.50
N VAL A 118 4.56 -31.33 15.25
CA VAL A 118 5.68 -31.00 16.15
C VAL A 118 5.66 -29.52 16.52
N LEU A 119 4.60 -29.09 17.22
CA LEU A 119 4.62 -27.84 17.98
C LEU A 119 4.08 -28.07 19.39
N ARG A 120 4.90 -28.70 20.23
CA ARG A 120 4.83 -28.46 21.68
C ARG A 120 6.20 -28.65 22.35
N ARG A 121 6.79 -27.49 22.71
CA ARG A 121 7.83 -27.21 23.73
C ARG A 121 9.28 -27.68 23.50
N SER A 122 10.15 -26.67 23.47
CA SER A 122 11.45 -26.53 24.17
C SER A 122 12.61 -27.47 23.78
N THR A 123 13.78 -26.85 23.56
CA THR A 123 15.10 -27.40 23.18
C THR A 123 15.20 -28.01 21.78
N ARG A 124 15.56 -27.18 20.77
CA ARG A 124 15.93 -27.63 19.42
C ARG A 124 17.33 -28.22 19.43
N THR A 125 17.49 -29.43 18.90
CA THR A 125 18.80 -30.08 18.75
C THR A 125 19.47 -29.68 17.43
N THR A 126 20.79 -29.84 17.32
CA THR A 126 21.54 -29.58 16.07
C THR A 126 21.15 -30.51 14.91
N GLU A 127 20.59 -31.68 15.21
CA GLU A 127 20.06 -32.61 14.20
C GLU A 127 18.73 -32.12 13.60
N ASP A 128 17.85 -31.50 14.40
CA ASP A 128 16.60 -30.90 13.91
C ASP A 128 16.86 -29.78 12.91
N VAL A 129 17.84 -28.91 13.21
CA VAL A 129 18.24 -27.81 12.31
C VAL A 129 18.81 -28.35 10.99
N ARG A 130 19.61 -29.42 11.04
CA ARG A 130 20.19 -30.05 9.84
C ARG A 130 19.11 -30.73 9.00
N GLY A 131 18.09 -31.30 9.64
CA GLY A 131 16.90 -31.88 9.01
C GLY A 131 16.02 -30.85 8.31
N GLU A 132 15.77 -29.67 8.92
CA GLU A 132 14.99 -28.59 8.31
C GLU A 132 15.70 -27.97 7.09
N VAL A 133 17.02 -27.74 7.18
CA VAL A 133 17.82 -27.20 6.08
C VAL A 133 17.80 -28.16 4.87
N THR A 134 17.96 -29.46 5.09
CA THR A 134 17.98 -30.46 4.01
C THR A 134 16.59 -30.81 3.48
N GLY A 135 15.56 -30.80 4.35
CA GLY A 135 14.19 -31.21 4.00
C GLY A 135 13.33 -30.11 3.36
N VAL A 136 13.62 -28.83 3.62
CA VAL A 136 12.78 -27.71 3.16
C VAL A 136 13.58 -26.68 2.37
N VAL A 137 14.68 -26.15 2.94
CA VAL A 137 15.43 -25.05 2.33
C VAL A 137 16.10 -25.45 1.01
N VAL A 138 16.81 -26.59 1.00
CA VAL A 138 17.48 -27.09 -0.21
C VAL A 138 16.50 -27.32 -1.37
N PRO A 139 15.35 -28.00 -1.18
CA PRO A 139 14.34 -28.13 -2.23
C PRO A 139 13.79 -26.81 -2.77
N VAL A 140 13.54 -25.82 -1.89
CA VAL A 140 13.04 -24.49 -2.31
C VAL A 140 14.08 -23.75 -3.16
N LEU A 141 15.34 -23.71 -2.72
CA LEU A 141 16.43 -23.09 -3.47
C LEU A 141 16.71 -23.84 -4.79
N ALA A 142 16.63 -25.16 -4.80
CA ALA A 142 16.75 -25.97 -6.02
C ALA A 142 15.59 -25.69 -6.99
N GLY A 143 14.37 -25.53 -6.47
CA GLY A 143 13.21 -25.13 -7.27
C GLY A 143 13.38 -23.74 -7.89
N LEU A 144 13.84 -22.76 -7.11
CA LEU A 144 14.09 -21.40 -7.58
C LEU A 144 15.21 -21.36 -8.64
N THR A 145 16.33 -22.03 -8.39
CA THR A 145 17.45 -22.10 -9.35
C THR A 145 17.05 -22.85 -10.62
N GLY A 146 16.28 -23.94 -10.51
CA GLY A 146 15.71 -24.65 -11.64
C GLY A 146 14.76 -23.78 -12.46
N TRP A 147 13.90 -23.00 -11.80
CA TRP A 147 13.01 -22.02 -12.46
C TRP A 147 13.82 -20.99 -13.24
N LEU A 148 14.85 -20.40 -12.61
CA LEU A 148 15.70 -19.40 -13.25
C LEU A 148 16.46 -19.96 -14.45
N ALA A 149 17.06 -21.14 -14.32
CA ALA A 149 17.75 -21.80 -15.41
C ALA A 149 16.80 -22.08 -16.59
N LEU A 150 15.57 -22.54 -16.31
CA LEU A 150 14.56 -22.77 -17.33
C LEU A 150 14.14 -21.47 -18.02
N MET A 151 13.77 -20.45 -17.24
CA MET A 151 13.32 -19.15 -17.77
C MET A 151 14.41 -18.48 -18.62
N TYR A 152 15.66 -18.49 -18.14
CA TYR A 152 16.82 -17.98 -18.88
C TYR A 152 17.04 -18.77 -20.19
N SER A 153 16.93 -20.10 -20.13
CA SER A 153 17.10 -20.97 -21.31
C SER A 153 16.00 -20.77 -22.35
N ILE A 154 14.77 -20.54 -21.92
CA ILE A 154 13.68 -20.15 -22.84
C ILE A 154 13.99 -18.78 -23.44
N GLN A 155 14.39 -17.81 -22.62
CA GLN A 155 14.66 -16.44 -23.06
C GLN A 155 15.70 -16.36 -24.18
N HIS A 156 16.75 -17.17 -24.08
CA HIS A 156 17.86 -17.22 -25.05
C HIS A 156 17.64 -18.27 -26.14
N SER A 157 16.41 -18.78 -26.31
CA SER A 157 16.05 -19.79 -27.31
C SER A 157 16.87 -21.10 -27.23
N ILE A 158 17.47 -21.40 -26.06
CA ILE A 158 18.16 -22.66 -25.78
C ILE A 158 17.12 -23.78 -25.64
N VAL A 159 16.00 -23.47 -24.97
CA VAL A 159 14.82 -24.34 -24.87
C VAL A 159 13.70 -23.77 -25.74
N THR A 160 13.36 -24.49 -26.81
CA THR A 160 12.27 -24.12 -27.70
C THR A 160 10.93 -24.51 -27.10
N VAL A 161 9.99 -23.57 -27.12
CA VAL A 161 8.62 -23.78 -26.64
C VAL A 161 7.69 -23.68 -27.85
N PRO A 162 6.96 -24.75 -28.23
CA PRO A 162 6.26 -24.82 -29.53
C PRO A 162 5.25 -23.70 -29.82
N PHE A 163 4.74 -23.03 -28.80
CA PHE A 163 3.75 -21.96 -28.92
C PHE A 163 4.35 -20.54 -28.85
N LEU A 164 5.67 -20.41 -28.60
CA LEU A 164 6.36 -19.11 -28.59
C LEU A 164 7.01 -18.83 -29.94
N THR A 165 6.90 -17.58 -30.39
CA THR A 165 7.45 -17.10 -31.67
C THR A 165 8.11 -15.73 -31.51
N GLY A 166 9.28 -15.55 -32.13
CA GLY A 166 10.00 -14.26 -32.17
C GLY A 166 10.17 -13.62 -30.78
N ALA A 167 9.71 -12.37 -30.66
CA ALA A 167 9.78 -11.57 -29.44
C ALA A 167 9.10 -12.22 -28.22
N GLN A 168 8.19 -13.19 -28.40
CA GLN A 168 7.54 -13.86 -27.27
C GLN A 168 8.55 -14.62 -26.41
N TYR A 169 9.69 -15.08 -26.96
CA TYR A 169 10.75 -15.69 -26.17
C TYR A 169 11.39 -14.71 -25.19
N GLU A 170 11.48 -13.42 -25.54
CA GLU A 170 12.09 -12.38 -24.69
C GLU A 170 11.19 -12.05 -23.49
N TYR A 171 9.88 -11.88 -23.73
CA TYR A 171 8.94 -11.41 -22.73
C TYR A 171 8.25 -12.51 -21.92
N PHE A 172 8.06 -13.71 -22.49
CA PHE A 172 7.37 -14.81 -21.80
C PHE A 172 8.01 -15.16 -20.45
N PRO A 173 9.34 -15.27 -20.31
CA PRO A 173 9.99 -15.55 -19.02
C PRO A 173 9.69 -14.49 -17.95
N ILE A 174 9.61 -13.22 -18.34
CA ILE A 174 9.28 -12.10 -17.45
C ILE A 174 7.86 -12.27 -16.92
N VAL A 175 6.88 -12.44 -17.82
CA VAL A 175 5.47 -12.62 -17.46
C VAL A 175 5.25 -13.90 -16.65
N ALA A 176 5.86 -15.01 -17.06
CA ALA A 176 5.73 -16.28 -16.35
C ALA A 176 6.30 -16.20 -14.93
N THR A 177 7.46 -15.53 -14.76
CA THR A 177 8.06 -15.30 -13.44
C THR A 177 7.21 -14.38 -12.59
N PHE A 178 6.66 -13.30 -13.17
CA PHE A 178 5.72 -12.42 -12.49
C PHE A 178 4.50 -13.18 -11.96
N VAL A 179 3.80 -13.91 -12.83
CA VAL A 179 2.62 -14.70 -12.46
C VAL A 179 2.94 -15.77 -11.42
N ALA A 180 4.06 -16.49 -11.58
CA ALA A 180 4.47 -17.53 -10.63
C ALA A 180 4.82 -16.95 -9.25
N GLY A 181 5.65 -15.91 -9.20
CA GLY A 181 6.03 -15.25 -7.95
C GLY A 181 4.83 -14.64 -7.23
N TYR A 182 3.94 -13.99 -8.00
CA TYR A 182 2.72 -13.42 -7.45
C TYR A 182 1.74 -14.49 -6.95
N THR A 183 1.65 -15.64 -7.62
CA THR A 183 0.87 -16.79 -7.14
C THR A 183 1.38 -17.27 -5.78
N VAL A 184 2.70 -17.30 -5.56
CA VAL A 184 3.27 -17.67 -4.25
C VAL A 184 2.90 -16.65 -3.18
N ILE A 185 2.91 -15.35 -3.51
CA ILE A 185 2.47 -14.27 -2.60
C ILE A 185 1.01 -14.47 -2.19
N VAL A 186 0.11 -14.67 -3.15
CA VAL A 186 -1.33 -14.89 -2.89
C VAL A 186 -1.54 -16.15 -2.04
N LEU A 187 -0.68 -17.16 -2.21
CA LEU A 187 -0.74 -18.40 -1.45
C LEU A 187 0.05 -18.37 -0.12
N GLU A 188 0.47 -17.20 0.37
CA GLU A 188 1.21 -17.06 1.63
C GLU A 188 0.50 -17.79 2.78
N GLU A 189 -0.81 -17.60 2.95
CA GLU A 189 -1.56 -18.23 4.04
C GLU A 189 -1.52 -19.77 4.02
N GLN A 190 -1.44 -20.39 2.83
CA GLN A 190 -1.36 -21.86 2.72
C GLN A 190 0.07 -22.40 2.70
N THR A 191 1.04 -21.58 2.26
CA THR A 191 2.44 -21.98 2.12
C THR A 191 3.29 -21.60 3.34
N GLU A 192 2.81 -20.68 4.17
CA GLU A 192 3.54 -20.06 5.29
C GLU A 192 4.87 -19.42 4.86
N ILE A 193 5.03 -19.12 3.56
CA ILE A 193 6.20 -18.45 3.00
C ILE A 193 5.99 -16.94 3.13
N ASN A 194 6.94 -16.26 3.78
CA ASN A 194 6.89 -14.82 3.99
C ASN A 194 6.70 -14.04 2.66
N LYS A 195 5.58 -13.32 2.52
CA LYS A 195 5.25 -12.54 1.31
C LYS A 195 6.29 -11.49 0.98
N ALA A 196 6.89 -10.84 1.97
CA ALA A 196 7.85 -9.76 1.75
C ALA A 196 9.14 -10.31 1.11
N ALA A 197 9.64 -11.44 1.62
CA ALA A 197 10.78 -12.13 1.03
C ALA A 197 10.48 -12.58 -0.42
N THR A 198 9.31 -13.18 -0.66
CA THR A 198 8.91 -13.59 -2.01
C THR A 198 8.75 -12.39 -2.95
N ALA A 199 8.17 -11.27 -2.50
CA ALA A 199 8.03 -10.04 -3.27
C ALA A 199 9.39 -9.44 -3.66
N LEU A 200 10.35 -9.39 -2.73
CA LEU A 200 11.71 -8.92 -3.03
C LEU A 200 12.41 -9.79 -4.07
N ILE A 201 12.30 -11.11 -3.93
CA ILE A 201 12.81 -12.05 -4.94
C ILE A 201 12.14 -11.76 -6.28
N LEU A 202 10.81 -11.69 -6.32
CA LEU A 202 10.06 -11.44 -7.54
C LEU A 202 10.50 -10.16 -8.25
N GLY A 203 10.59 -9.04 -7.52
CA GLY A 203 11.02 -7.75 -8.07
C GLY A 203 12.40 -7.81 -8.70
N VAL A 204 13.39 -8.38 -8.01
CA VAL A 204 14.75 -8.50 -8.53
C VAL A 204 14.80 -9.46 -9.72
N LEU A 205 14.07 -10.57 -9.68
CA LEU A 205 14.06 -11.56 -10.77
C LEU A 205 13.43 -11.02 -12.06
N VAL A 206 12.35 -10.25 -11.95
CA VAL A 206 11.76 -9.57 -13.11
C VAL A 206 12.79 -8.67 -13.77
N TRP A 207 13.47 -7.81 -13.00
CA TRP A 207 14.50 -6.92 -13.54
C TRP A 207 15.73 -7.65 -14.07
N ALA A 208 16.12 -8.77 -13.45
CA ALA A 208 17.19 -9.61 -13.96
C ALA A 208 16.84 -10.17 -15.35
N LEU A 209 15.61 -10.67 -15.54
CA LEU A 209 15.14 -11.17 -16.84
C LEU A 209 14.98 -10.04 -17.86
N VAL A 210 14.53 -8.85 -17.45
CA VAL A 210 14.53 -7.65 -18.32
C VAL A 210 15.94 -7.37 -18.82
N GLY A 211 16.92 -7.31 -17.92
CA GLY A 211 18.30 -6.98 -18.26
C GLY A 211 19.03 -8.05 -19.06
N THR A 212 18.65 -9.32 -18.94
CA THR A 212 19.32 -10.41 -19.67
C THR A 212 18.72 -10.71 -21.03
N GLY A 213 17.47 -10.35 -21.31
CA GLY A 213 16.84 -10.81 -22.55
C GLY A 213 15.94 -9.85 -23.29
N VAL A 214 15.70 -8.63 -22.79
CA VAL A 214 15.12 -7.56 -23.63
C VAL A 214 16.26 -6.81 -24.30
N ASP A 215 16.15 -6.54 -25.59
CA ASP A 215 17.16 -5.77 -26.36
C ASP A 215 17.15 -4.29 -25.95
N MET A 216 17.76 -4.00 -24.81
CA MET A 216 17.94 -2.67 -24.25
C MET A 216 19.44 -2.36 -24.17
N THR A 217 19.81 -1.12 -24.53
CA THR A 217 21.18 -0.67 -24.29
C THR A 217 21.48 -0.64 -22.80
N SER A 218 22.72 -0.90 -22.40
CA SER A 218 23.10 -0.90 -20.98
C SER A 218 22.80 0.43 -20.28
N SER A 219 22.88 1.56 -21.00
CA SER A 219 22.50 2.87 -20.47
C SER A 219 20.98 3.01 -20.29
N ALA A 220 20.17 2.52 -21.24
CA ALA A 220 18.72 2.56 -21.11
C ALA A 220 18.24 1.68 -19.95
N PHE A 221 18.85 0.50 -19.77
CA PHE A 221 18.57 -0.37 -18.63
C PHE A 221 18.95 0.29 -17.30
N ASP A 222 20.15 0.86 -17.19
CA ASP A 222 20.62 1.54 -15.97
C ASP A 222 19.72 2.73 -15.57
N VAL A 223 19.25 3.51 -16.53
CA VAL A 223 18.29 4.58 -16.29
C VAL A 223 16.94 4.01 -15.83
N ALA A 224 16.38 3.05 -16.57
CA ALA A 224 15.05 2.51 -16.28
C ALA A 224 14.96 1.85 -14.89
N ILE A 225 15.98 1.08 -14.49
CA ILE A 225 15.98 0.41 -13.19
C ILE A 225 16.15 1.40 -12.03
N LYS A 226 16.96 2.46 -12.22
CA LYS A 226 17.18 3.50 -11.21
C LYS A 226 15.96 4.39 -11.01
N GLU A 227 15.35 4.86 -12.09
CA GLU A 227 14.12 5.66 -12.02
C GLU A 227 13.00 4.84 -11.36
N THR A 228 12.86 3.55 -11.72
CA THR A 228 11.87 2.68 -11.05
C THR A 228 12.18 2.53 -9.55
N LEU A 229 13.45 2.39 -9.16
CA LEU A 229 13.82 2.33 -7.75
C LEU A 229 13.52 3.66 -7.02
N GLU A 230 13.72 4.80 -7.67
CA GLU A 230 13.37 6.12 -7.16
C GLU A 230 11.87 6.22 -6.88
N ASP A 231 11.04 5.94 -7.89
CA ASP A 231 9.57 5.96 -7.79
C ASP A 231 9.06 5.09 -6.63
N VAL A 232 9.58 3.86 -6.54
CA VAL A 232 9.17 2.90 -5.50
C VAL A 232 9.68 3.33 -4.11
N SER A 233 10.89 3.89 -4.03
CA SER A 233 11.45 4.35 -2.76
C SER A 233 10.65 5.50 -2.16
N GLU A 234 10.11 6.40 -2.99
CA GLU A 234 9.25 7.49 -2.51
C GLU A 234 8.03 6.95 -1.75
N VAL A 235 7.35 5.95 -2.32
CA VAL A 235 6.20 5.28 -1.69
C VAL A 235 6.64 4.60 -0.39
N VAL A 236 7.74 3.85 -0.41
CA VAL A 236 8.25 3.12 0.76
C VAL A 236 8.60 4.06 1.92
N PHE A 237 9.30 5.17 1.65
CA PHE A 237 9.63 6.16 2.68
C PHE A 237 8.39 6.86 3.21
N PHE A 238 7.43 7.19 2.34
CA PHE A 238 6.15 7.76 2.79
C PHE A 238 5.44 6.80 3.76
N LEU A 239 5.30 5.53 3.40
CA LEU A 239 4.62 4.53 4.22
C LEU A 239 5.35 4.26 5.53
N LEU A 240 6.68 4.09 5.50
CA LEU A 240 7.46 3.87 6.71
C LEU A 240 7.32 5.05 7.69
N GLY A 241 7.30 6.28 7.17
CA GLY A 241 7.04 7.48 7.96
C GLY A 241 5.67 7.46 8.62
N ALA A 242 4.62 7.21 7.83
CA ALA A 242 3.24 7.16 8.30
C ALA A 242 3.02 6.06 9.36
N LEU A 243 3.48 4.84 9.09
CA LEU A 243 3.36 3.71 10.01
C LEU A 243 4.09 3.97 11.34
N THR A 244 5.26 4.60 11.28
CA THR A 244 6.00 4.93 12.51
C THR A 244 5.31 6.02 13.33
N ILE A 245 4.72 7.04 12.68
CA ILE A 245 3.92 8.06 13.37
C ILE A 245 2.74 7.42 14.10
N VAL A 246 2.02 6.54 13.40
CA VAL A 246 0.90 5.79 13.95
C VAL A 246 1.31 4.93 15.15
N GLU A 247 2.41 4.19 15.02
CA GLU A 247 2.94 3.36 16.10
C GLU A 247 3.33 4.20 17.33
N ILE A 248 3.90 5.39 17.12
CA ILE A 248 4.15 6.35 18.21
C ILE A 248 2.82 6.80 18.84
N MET A 249 1.79 7.11 18.05
CA MET A 249 0.48 7.52 18.57
C MET A 249 -0.18 6.40 19.39
N ASP A 250 -0.13 5.16 18.92
CA ASP A 250 -0.69 4.01 19.64
C ASP A 250 0.08 3.70 20.92
N ALA A 251 1.42 3.75 20.89
CA ALA A 251 2.24 3.55 22.08
C ALA A 251 1.87 4.52 23.22
N HIS A 252 1.42 5.73 22.89
CA HIS A 252 0.93 6.74 23.84
C HIS A 252 -0.54 6.58 24.22
N LYS A 253 -1.19 5.47 23.85
CA LYS A 253 -2.62 5.24 23.98
C LYS A 253 -3.47 6.34 23.33
N GLY A 254 -3.01 6.95 22.23
CA GLY A 254 -3.70 8.08 21.61
C GLY A 254 -5.15 7.77 21.23
N PHE A 255 -5.41 6.53 20.84
CA PHE A 255 -6.74 6.05 20.44
C PHE A 255 -7.74 5.91 21.60
N ASP A 256 -7.30 5.90 22.86
CA ASP A 256 -8.22 5.97 24.01
C ASP A 256 -9.00 7.30 24.03
N ILE A 257 -8.45 8.37 23.44
CA ILE A 257 -9.16 9.64 23.26
C ILE A 257 -10.42 9.43 22.40
N ILE A 258 -10.34 8.55 21.41
CA ILE A 258 -11.44 8.25 20.48
C ILE A 258 -12.56 7.47 21.16
N THR A 259 -12.24 6.60 22.13
CA THR A 259 -13.25 5.79 22.87
C THR A 259 -14.28 6.64 23.62
N LYS A 260 -13.95 7.90 23.93
CA LYS A 260 -14.84 8.86 24.60
C LYS A 260 -15.91 9.40 23.65
N LEU A 261 -15.68 9.35 22.34
CA LEU A 261 -16.63 9.76 21.30
C LEU A 261 -17.71 8.69 21.06
N ILE A 262 -17.47 7.46 21.49
CA ILE A 262 -18.41 6.33 21.34
C ILE A 262 -19.41 6.37 22.50
N GLN A 263 -20.48 7.14 22.34
CA GLN A 263 -21.62 7.18 23.26
C GLN A 263 -22.88 6.72 22.52
N ALA A 264 -23.25 5.45 22.70
CA ALA A 264 -24.42 4.85 22.07
C ALA A 264 -25.38 4.30 23.12
N LYS A 265 -26.68 4.43 22.86
CA LYS A 265 -27.77 3.88 23.68
C LYS A 265 -28.37 2.63 23.07
N THR A 266 -28.32 2.48 21.74
CA THR A 266 -28.81 1.29 21.03
C THR A 266 -27.74 0.68 20.14
N GLN A 267 -27.94 -0.58 19.74
CA GLN A 267 -27.05 -1.28 18.81
C GLN A 267 -26.97 -0.57 17.45
N ARG A 268 -28.09 -0.03 16.96
CA ARG A 268 -28.13 0.75 15.71
C ARG A 268 -27.35 2.05 15.82
N GLU A 269 -27.49 2.77 16.93
CA GLU A 269 -26.71 3.99 17.19
C GLU A 269 -25.21 3.69 17.25
N LEU A 270 -24.83 2.58 17.91
CA LEU A 270 -23.43 2.15 17.96
C LEU A 270 -22.87 1.85 16.57
N LEU A 271 -23.61 1.13 15.73
CA LEU A 271 -23.22 0.84 14.34
C LEU A 271 -22.91 2.13 13.58
N VAL A 272 -23.80 3.12 13.64
CA VAL A 272 -23.62 4.40 12.93
C VAL A 272 -22.40 5.15 13.47
N ILE A 273 -22.29 5.29 14.79
CA ILE A 273 -21.17 6.02 15.41
C ILE A 273 -19.83 5.37 15.06
N VAL A 274 -19.73 4.05 15.21
CA VAL A 274 -18.50 3.30 14.90
C VAL A 274 -18.16 3.42 13.41
N SER A 275 -19.14 3.27 12.52
CA SER A 275 -18.90 3.32 11.07
C SER A 275 -18.45 4.71 10.62
N VAL A 276 -19.09 5.78 11.10
CA VAL A 276 -18.72 7.17 10.77
C VAL A 276 -17.34 7.50 11.36
N LEU A 277 -17.07 7.08 12.59
CA LEU A 277 -15.79 7.31 13.23
C LEU A 277 -14.66 6.59 12.50
N THR A 278 -14.87 5.32 12.13
CA THR A 278 -13.93 4.54 11.31
C THR A 278 -13.69 5.22 9.97
N PHE A 279 -14.75 5.65 9.28
CA PHE A 279 -14.65 6.32 7.98
C PHE A 279 -13.79 7.60 8.04
N VAL A 280 -14.02 8.44 9.05
CA VAL A 280 -13.25 9.69 9.23
C VAL A 280 -11.83 9.40 9.69
N LEU A 281 -11.61 8.42 10.57
CA LEU A 281 -10.27 8.09 11.04
C LEU A 281 -9.40 7.52 9.91
N SER A 282 -10.00 6.71 9.03
CA SER A 282 -9.33 6.12 7.87
C SER A 282 -9.01 7.12 6.78
N SER A 283 -9.54 8.35 6.82
CA SER A 283 -9.15 9.41 5.88
C SER A 283 -7.79 10.04 6.22
N VAL A 284 -7.16 9.61 7.32
CA VAL A 284 -5.85 10.11 7.77
C VAL A 284 -4.92 8.97 8.14
N LEU A 285 -5.46 7.86 8.62
CA LEU A 285 -4.69 6.68 9.01
C LEU A 285 -4.90 5.55 8.01
N ASN A 286 -3.87 4.71 7.84
CA ASN A 286 -3.93 3.50 7.03
C ASN A 286 -5.08 2.58 7.50
N ASN A 287 -5.78 1.97 6.55
CA ASN A 287 -6.96 1.14 6.83
C ASN A 287 -6.68 -0.01 7.80
N LEU A 288 -5.54 -0.70 7.66
CA LEU A 288 -5.14 -1.79 8.56
C LEU A 288 -5.08 -1.31 10.02
N THR A 289 -4.43 -0.17 10.26
CA THR A 289 -4.35 0.45 11.59
C THR A 289 -5.72 0.74 12.14
N VAL A 290 -6.59 1.38 11.35
CA VAL A 290 -7.93 1.76 11.80
C VAL A 290 -8.74 0.53 12.18
N VAL A 291 -8.67 -0.55 11.39
CA VAL A 291 -9.36 -1.80 11.72
C VAL A 291 -8.81 -2.43 12.99
N ILE A 292 -7.48 -2.52 13.16
CA ILE A 292 -6.88 -3.07 14.39
C ILE A 292 -7.34 -2.30 15.62
N VAL A 293 -7.30 -0.96 15.57
CA VAL A 293 -7.75 -0.10 16.66
C VAL A 293 -9.23 -0.31 16.93
N MET A 294 -10.07 -0.18 15.91
CA MET A 294 -11.52 -0.21 16.09
C MET A 294 -12.02 -1.59 16.54
N VAL A 295 -11.46 -2.69 16.00
CA VAL A 295 -11.80 -4.05 16.44
C VAL A 295 -11.34 -4.28 17.88
N SER A 296 -10.13 -3.85 18.26
CA SER A 296 -9.65 -3.94 19.65
C SER A 296 -10.55 -3.17 20.62
N LEU A 297 -11.05 -2.00 20.20
CA LEU A 297 -12.01 -1.23 20.99
C LEU A 297 -13.36 -1.94 21.09
N LEU A 298 -13.87 -2.48 19.99
CA LEU A 298 -15.12 -3.25 19.97
C LEU A 298 -15.06 -4.47 20.88
N GLN A 299 -13.91 -5.16 20.95
CA GLN A 299 -13.69 -6.30 21.86
C GLN A 299 -13.80 -5.91 23.34
N LYS A 300 -13.42 -4.68 23.69
CA LYS A 300 -13.59 -4.14 25.04
C LYS A 300 -15.02 -3.67 25.30
N LEU A 301 -15.66 -3.06 24.30
CA LEU A 301 -16.95 -2.36 24.45
C LEU A 301 -18.18 -3.27 24.31
N VAL A 302 -18.10 -4.32 23.50
CA VAL A 302 -19.24 -5.14 23.07
C VAL A 302 -19.07 -6.59 23.53
N LYS A 303 -19.94 -7.01 24.46
CA LYS A 303 -19.96 -8.39 24.97
C LYS A 303 -20.62 -9.39 24.00
N ASP A 304 -21.66 -8.94 23.31
CA ASP A 304 -22.38 -9.73 22.30
C ASP A 304 -21.44 -9.98 21.10
N GLU A 305 -20.97 -11.23 20.99
CA GLU A 305 -19.98 -11.62 19.99
C GLU A 305 -20.55 -11.54 18.57
N ASP A 306 -21.78 -12.00 18.33
CA ASP A 306 -22.39 -11.96 16.99
C ASP A 306 -22.55 -10.51 16.50
N PHE A 307 -23.00 -9.63 17.40
CA PHE A 307 -23.13 -8.20 17.10
C PHE A 307 -21.75 -7.56 16.90
N ARG A 308 -20.75 -7.90 17.72
CA ARG A 308 -19.38 -7.41 17.59
C ARG A 308 -18.74 -7.82 16.26
N MET A 309 -18.90 -9.07 15.85
CA MET A 309 -18.41 -9.57 14.57
C MET A 309 -19.02 -8.79 13.41
N ARG A 310 -20.33 -8.54 13.43
CA ARG A 310 -20.98 -7.69 12.41
C ARG A 310 -20.39 -6.28 12.37
N LEU A 311 -20.25 -5.62 13.53
CA LEU A 311 -19.63 -4.30 13.60
C LEU A 311 -18.21 -4.32 13.02
N GLY A 312 -17.39 -5.30 13.38
CA GLY A 312 -16.03 -5.43 12.85
C GLY A 312 -15.99 -5.62 11.33
N GLY A 313 -16.94 -6.38 10.77
CA GLY A 313 -17.10 -6.51 9.32
C GLY A 313 -17.43 -5.17 8.63
N ILE A 314 -18.35 -4.39 9.19
CA ILE A 314 -18.70 -3.05 8.67
C ILE A 314 -17.54 -2.07 8.86
N VAL A 315 -16.76 -2.19 9.93
CA VAL A 315 -15.53 -1.41 10.16
C VAL A 315 -14.52 -1.61 9.02
N VAL A 316 -14.35 -2.83 8.50
CA VAL A 316 -13.49 -3.07 7.32
C VAL A 316 -13.97 -2.26 6.10
N VAL A 317 -15.27 -2.28 5.81
CA VAL A 317 -15.85 -1.55 4.67
C VAL A 317 -15.73 -0.04 4.87
N ALA A 318 -16.09 0.46 6.06
CA ALA A 318 -16.03 1.87 6.40
C ALA A 318 -14.59 2.41 6.36
N SER A 319 -13.61 1.60 6.75
CA SER A 319 -12.20 1.97 6.72
C SER A 319 -11.72 2.13 5.28
N ASN A 320 -11.93 1.13 4.43
CA ASN A 320 -11.54 1.20 3.02
C ASN A 320 -12.25 2.34 2.25
N ALA A 321 -13.54 2.56 2.50
CA ALA A 321 -14.26 3.69 1.93
C ALA A 321 -13.72 5.04 2.43
N GLY A 322 -13.36 5.12 3.71
CA GLY A 322 -12.79 6.30 4.35
C GLY A 322 -11.38 6.65 3.85
N GLY A 323 -10.56 5.64 3.53
CA GLY A 323 -9.23 5.86 2.98
C GLY A 323 -9.22 6.35 1.53
N ALA A 324 -10.21 5.91 0.73
CA ALA A 324 -10.24 6.14 -0.71
C ALA A 324 -10.24 7.62 -1.14
N TRP A 325 -10.83 8.52 -0.35
CA TRP A 325 -11.04 9.92 -0.75
C TRP A 325 -9.94 10.90 -0.32
N THR A 326 -8.84 10.39 0.24
CA THR A 326 -7.71 11.23 0.70
C THR A 326 -6.37 10.67 0.26
N PRO A 327 -5.34 11.52 0.01
CA PRO A 327 -4.02 11.06 -0.40
C PRO A 327 -3.25 10.21 0.63
N ILE A 328 -3.77 10.07 1.85
CA ILE A 328 -3.04 9.50 2.99
C ILE A 328 -3.75 8.25 3.53
N GLY A 329 -5.08 8.24 3.48
CA GLY A 329 -5.88 7.23 4.16
C GLY A 329 -5.70 5.80 3.63
N ASP A 330 -5.47 5.65 2.33
CA ASP A 330 -5.22 4.35 1.70
C ASP A 330 -3.88 4.35 0.95
N ILE A 331 -3.18 3.21 0.99
CA ILE A 331 -1.87 3.03 0.32
C ILE A 331 -2.01 3.15 -1.19
N THR A 332 -3.08 2.62 -1.77
CA THR A 332 -3.32 2.71 -3.22
C THR A 332 -3.65 4.13 -3.66
N THR A 333 -4.42 4.87 -2.86
CA THR A 333 -4.68 6.29 -3.12
C THR A 333 -3.40 7.12 -2.96
N THR A 334 -2.58 6.79 -1.96
CA THR A 334 -1.24 7.39 -1.78
C THR A 334 -0.37 7.14 -3.00
N MET A 335 -0.40 5.93 -3.56
CA MET A 335 0.37 5.55 -4.73
C MET A 335 -0.03 6.36 -5.97
N LEU A 336 -1.33 6.51 -6.22
CA LEU A 336 -1.85 7.33 -7.32
C LEU A 336 -1.57 8.83 -7.11
N TYR A 337 -1.49 9.27 -5.85
CA TYR A 337 -1.13 10.64 -5.52
C TYR A 337 0.36 10.92 -5.78
N ILE A 338 1.25 10.03 -5.33
CA ILE A 338 2.69 10.14 -5.57
C ILE A 338 3.00 10.04 -7.07
N GLY A 339 2.31 9.14 -7.79
CA GLY A 339 2.45 9.01 -9.25
C GLY A 339 1.80 10.13 -10.07
N GLY A 340 1.12 11.09 -9.43
CA GLY A 340 0.54 12.25 -10.08
C GLY A 340 -0.79 12.01 -10.81
N GLN A 341 -1.36 10.80 -10.77
CA GLN A 341 -2.65 10.48 -11.36
C GLN A 341 -3.81 11.18 -10.64
N VAL A 342 -3.68 11.42 -9.34
CA VAL A 342 -4.63 12.20 -8.56
C VAL A 342 -3.93 13.30 -7.76
N THR A 343 -4.63 14.40 -7.56
CA THR A 343 -4.14 15.55 -6.78
C THR A 343 -5.10 15.86 -5.65
N THR A 344 -4.59 16.48 -4.58
CA THR A 344 -5.30 16.61 -3.30
C THR A 344 -6.71 17.18 -3.43
N VAL A 345 -6.87 18.37 -4.04
CA VAL A 345 -8.16 19.07 -4.04
C VAL A 345 -9.20 18.33 -4.91
N PRO A 346 -8.91 17.98 -6.17
CA PRO A 346 -9.82 17.18 -6.99
C PRO A 346 -10.15 15.82 -6.39
N LEU A 347 -9.17 15.10 -5.83
CA LEU A 347 -9.41 13.81 -5.18
C LEU A 347 -10.46 13.93 -4.05
N LEU A 348 -10.29 14.91 -3.16
CA LEU A 348 -11.23 15.16 -2.07
C LEU A 348 -12.62 15.52 -2.62
N ALA A 349 -12.70 16.41 -3.61
CA ALA A 349 -13.97 16.85 -4.19
C ALA A 349 -14.70 15.72 -4.94
N ASN A 350 -13.95 14.90 -5.67
CA ASN A 350 -14.49 13.86 -6.54
C ASN A 350 -14.87 12.59 -5.78
N LEU A 351 -14.11 12.21 -4.75
CA LEU A 351 -14.29 10.93 -4.08
C LEU A 351 -14.93 11.00 -2.70
N PHE A 352 -15.03 12.18 -2.06
CA PHE A 352 -15.71 12.27 -0.76
C PHE A 352 -17.18 11.81 -0.84
N ILE A 353 -17.94 12.33 -1.82
CA ILE A 353 -19.37 11.97 -1.96
C ILE A 353 -19.53 10.46 -2.28
N PRO A 354 -18.83 9.88 -3.27
CA PRO A 354 -18.89 8.44 -3.55
C PRO A 354 -18.51 7.56 -2.38
N SER A 355 -17.46 7.93 -1.63
CA SER A 355 -17.05 7.23 -0.42
C SER A 355 -18.12 7.29 0.68
N VAL A 356 -18.77 8.44 0.84
CA VAL A 356 -19.92 8.59 1.77
C VAL A 356 -21.11 7.75 1.30
N LEU A 357 -21.39 7.69 -0.01
CA LEU A 357 -22.45 6.82 -0.54
C LEU A 357 -22.15 5.33 -0.30
N CYS A 358 -20.89 4.93 -0.39
CA CYS A 358 -20.46 3.58 -0.02
C CYS A 358 -20.74 3.26 1.46
N LEU A 359 -20.38 4.19 2.35
CA LEU A 359 -20.67 4.08 3.78
C LEU A 359 -22.18 4.00 4.04
N ILE A 360 -22.97 4.92 3.47
CA ILE A 360 -24.42 4.98 3.63
C ILE A 360 -25.09 3.72 3.09
N GLY A 361 -24.66 3.21 1.93
CA GLY A 361 -25.18 1.97 1.36
C GLY A 361 -24.93 0.77 2.26
N THR A 362 -23.70 0.65 2.73
CA THR A 362 -23.27 -0.45 3.61
C THR A 362 -24.01 -0.41 4.94
N VAL A 363 -23.98 0.73 5.64
CA VAL A 363 -24.62 0.91 6.95
C VAL A 363 -26.13 0.85 6.82
N GLY A 364 -26.70 1.49 5.80
CA GLY A 364 -28.13 1.49 5.52
C GLY A 364 -28.67 0.09 5.28
N PHE A 365 -27.97 -0.72 4.49
CA PHE A 365 -28.32 -2.12 4.28
C PHE A 365 -28.29 -2.91 5.60
N GLU A 366 -27.25 -2.76 6.41
CA GLU A 366 -27.14 -3.49 7.68
C GLU A 366 -28.20 -3.04 8.70
N LEU A 367 -28.57 -1.75 8.73
CA LEU A 367 -29.65 -1.23 9.57
C LEU A 367 -31.01 -1.88 9.25
N THR A 368 -31.28 -2.28 8.01
CA THR A 368 -32.52 -2.99 7.65
C THR A 368 -32.56 -4.42 8.21
N ARG A 369 -31.42 -4.99 8.59
CA ARG A 369 -31.26 -6.37 9.08
C ARG A 369 -31.01 -6.46 10.58
N MET A 370 -30.95 -5.32 11.27
CA MET A 370 -30.70 -5.24 12.72
C MET A 370 -31.96 -4.81 13.47
N ASP A 371 -32.24 -5.49 14.58
CA ASP A 371 -33.24 -5.03 15.55
C ASP A 371 -32.70 -3.86 16.38
N ASP A 372 -33.58 -2.94 16.80
CA ASP A 372 -33.18 -1.80 17.63
C ASP A 372 -33.12 -2.20 19.12
N LYS A 373 -32.09 -2.99 19.48
CA LYS A 373 -31.87 -3.46 20.85
C LYS A 373 -31.10 -2.41 21.68
N PRO A 374 -31.39 -2.28 22.99
CA PRO A 374 -30.59 -1.45 23.87
C PRO A 374 -29.14 -1.96 23.90
N PHE A 375 -28.19 -1.04 23.97
CA PHE A 375 -26.77 -1.35 24.06
C PHE A 375 -26.24 -1.02 25.46
N GLU A 376 -25.72 -2.04 26.14
CA GLU A 376 -25.03 -1.87 27.41
C GLU A 376 -23.51 -1.97 27.19
N ARG A 377 -22.81 -0.86 27.44
CA ARG A 377 -21.36 -0.79 27.37
C ARG A 377 -20.74 -1.64 28.49
N THR A 378 -19.72 -2.43 28.16
CA THR A 378 -18.91 -3.09 29.21
C THR A 378 -18.26 -2.05 30.12
N PRO A 379 -18.38 -2.17 31.46
CA PRO A 379 -17.67 -1.30 32.39
C PRO A 379 -16.16 -1.41 32.17
N SER A 380 -15.45 -0.29 32.14
CA SER A 380 -13.98 -0.27 32.08
C SER A 380 -13.38 -0.91 33.33
N SER A 381 -12.38 -1.78 33.15
CA SER A 381 -11.67 -2.42 34.27
C SER A 381 -10.86 -1.40 35.09
N PRO A 382 -10.82 -1.51 36.44
CA PRO A 382 -9.97 -0.65 37.26
C PRO A 382 -8.49 -0.93 36.96
N GLY A 383 -7.76 0.06 36.42
CA GLY A 383 -6.33 -0.05 36.10
C GLY A 383 -5.95 0.29 34.66
N ASP A 384 -6.91 0.41 33.73
CA ASP A 384 -6.65 0.86 32.36
C ASP A 384 -6.36 2.38 32.26
N ASP A 385 -6.56 3.13 33.35
CA ASP A 385 -6.60 4.59 33.42
C ASP A 385 -5.24 5.31 33.45
N GLU A 386 -4.11 4.59 33.47
CA GLU A 386 -2.82 5.28 33.44
C GLU A 386 -2.56 5.86 32.04
N VAL A 387 -2.80 7.16 31.92
CA VAL A 387 -2.62 7.95 30.70
C VAL A 387 -1.14 8.30 30.53
N PRO A 388 -0.49 7.88 29.43
CA PRO A 388 0.88 8.24 29.14
C PRO A 388 1.09 9.76 29.10
N ASN A 389 2.25 10.21 29.57
CA ASN A 389 2.58 11.62 29.54
C ASN A 389 2.59 12.15 28.10
N GLY A 390 1.91 13.27 27.87
CA GLY A 390 1.81 13.86 26.54
C GLY A 390 0.93 13.09 25.53
N GLN A 391 0.10 12.13 25.95
CA GLN A 391 -0.86 11.41 25.10
C GLN A 391 -1.55 12.32 24.07
N ALA A 392 -2.18 13.40 24.53
CA ALA A 392 -2.90 14.32 23.64
C ALA A 392 -1.97 15.10 22.71
N VAL A 393 -0.77 15.47 23.16
CA VAL A 393 0.20 16.22 22.33
C VAL A 393 0.72 15.33 21.21
N VAL A 394 1.04 14.07 21.50
CA VAL A 394 1.53 13.11 20.52
C VAL A 394 0.42 12.71 19.55
N PHE A 395 -0.79 12.42 20.05
CA PHE A 395 -1.92 12.05 19.21
C PHE A 395 -2.31 13.17 18.23
N TRP A 396 -2.59 14.39 18.75
CA TRP A 396 -2.96 15.51 17.89
C TRP A 396 -1.78 16.01 17.05
N GLY A 397 -0.56 15.94 17.55
CA GLY A 397 0.65 16.31 16.81
C GLY A 397 0.88 15.40 15.60
N GLY A 398 0.77 14.08 15.79
CA GLY A 398 0.84 13.11 14.70
C GLY A 398 -0.30 13.29 13.70
N LEU A 399 -1.55 13.39 14.17
CA LEU A 399 -2.73 13.52 13.30
C LEU A 399 -2.71 14.82 12.48
N ILE A 400 -2.48 15.96 13.12
CA ILE A 400 -2.40 17.26 12.43
C ILE A 400 -1.18 17.27 11.50
N GLY A 401 -0.05 16.72 11.94
CA GLY A 401 1.15 16.58 11.12
C GLY A 401 0.87 15.86 9.81
N MET A 402 0.24 14.68 9.87
CA MET A 402 -0.14 13.91 8.68
C MET A 402 -1.09 14.72 7.76
N ILE A 403 -2.14 15.31 8.32
CA ILE A 403 -3.09 16.15 7.54
C ILE A 403 -2.39 17.33 6.83
N THR A 404 -1.30 17.86 7.40
CA THR A 404 -0.55 18.96 6.78
C THR A 404 0.39 18.54 5.64
N VAL A 405 0.65 17.25 5.42
CA VAL A 405 1.60 16.78 4.40
C VAL A 405 1.22 17.23 2.97
N PRO A 406 -0.05 17.10 2.50
CA PRO A 406 -0.42 17.58 1.18
C PRO A 406 -0.29 19.11 1.04
N ALA A 407 -0.57 19.85 2.12
CA ALA A 407 -0.39 21.30 2.14
C ALA A 407 1.11 21.68 2.09
N PHE A 408 1.96 20.92 2.78
CA PHE A 408 3.42 21.06 2.69
C PHE A 408 3.88 20.85 1.25
N THR A 409 3.52 19.75 0.59
CA THR A 409 3.86 19.47 -0.81
C THR A 409 3.40 20.60 -1.75
N ALA A 410 2.15 21.07 -1.60
CA ALA A 410 1.63 22.15 -2.42
C ALA A 410 2.41 23.48 -2.25
N ILE A 411 2.85 23.79 -1.02
CA ILE A 411 3.53 25.05 -0.70
C ILE A 411 5.03 24.99 -1.04
N THR A 412 5.70 23.88 -0.74
CA THR A 412 7.17 23.76 -0.84
C THR A 412 7.64 23.14 -2.14
N GLN A 413 6.74 22.49 -2.90
CA GLN A 413 7.07 21.66 -4.07
C GLN A 413 7.96 20.45 -3.72
N CYS A 414 8.15 20.15 -2.44
CA CYS A 414 8.88 18.96 -2.03
C CYS A 414 7.97 17.71 -2.13
N PRO A 415 8.54 16.53 -2.47
CA PRO A 415 7.80 15.28 -2.52
C PRO A 415 7.13 14.95 -1.17
N ALA A 416 6.00 14.24 -1.22
CA ALA A 416 5.18 13.94 -0.05
C ALA A 416 5.93 13.17 1.04
N TRP A 417 6.83 12.26 0.67
CA TRP A 417 7.64 11.48 1.61
C TRP A 417 8.48 12.38 2.52
N SER A 418 8.97 13.52 2.01
CA SER A 418 9.78 14.45 2.80
C SER A 418 8.97 15.19 3.86
N GLY A 419 7.72 15.54 3.54
CA GLY A 419 6.77 16.10 4.50
C GLY A 419 6.41 15.09 5.59
N MET A 420 6.19 13.83 5.21
CA MET A 420 5.93 12.75 6.15
C MET A 420 7.13 12.51 7.09
N MET A 421 8.36 12.52 6.56
CA MET A 421 9.58 12.41 7.36
C MET A 421 9.79 13.59 8.30
N LEU A 422 9.41 14.81 7.89
CA LEU A 422 9.42 15.98 8.76
C LEU A 422 8.49 15.79 9.96
N VAL A 423 7.27 15.29 9.73
CA VAL A 423 6.31 15.00 10.81
C VAL A 423 6.87 13.93 11.75
N LEU A 424 7.43 12.85 11.21
CA LEU A 424 8.06 11.80 12.03
C LEU A 424 9.22 12.35 12.86
N GLY A 425 10.10 13.18 12.27
CA GLY A 425 11.22 13.80 12.97
C GLY A 425 10.78 14.74 14.09
N LEU A 426 9.75 15.56 13.84
CA LEU A 426 9.16 16.43 14.85
C LEU A 426 8.50 15.64 15.98
N LEU A 427 7.78 14.57 15.66
CA LEU A 427 7.15 13.71 16.66
C LEU A 427 8.20 12.97 17.50
N GLY A 428 9.26 12.48 16.86
CA GLY A 428 10.42 11.87 17.54
C GLY A 428 11.12 12.85 18.48
N LEU A 429 11.25 14.12 18.09
CA LEU A 429 11.75 15.17 18.97
C LEU A 429 10.82 15.38 20.17
N ILE A 430 9.50 15.50 19.92
CA ILE A 430 8.51 15.67 20.99
C ILE A 430 8.58 14.51 21.99
N THR A 431 8.60 13.26 21.52
CA THR A 431 8.63 12.10 22.42
C THR A 431 9.93 12.03 23.21
N SER A 432 11.07 12.38 22.59
CA SER A 432 12.38 12.47 23.28
C SER A 432 12.43 13.54 24.37
N LEU A 433 11.64 14.60 24.24
CA LEU A 433 11.53 15.66 25.25
C LEU A 433 10.54 15.32 26.37
N LEU A 434 9.57 14.44 26.11
CA LEU A 434 8.54 14.02 27.06
C LEU A 434 8.96 12.84 27.94
N HIS A 435 9.81 11.94 27.42
CA HIS A 435 10.18 10.68 28.05
C HIS A 435 11.67 10.58 28.29
N GLU A 436 12.05 9.70 29.23
CA GLU A 436 13.47 9.44 29.51
C GLU A 436 14.12 8.68 28.33
N PRO A 437 15.41 8.90 28.05
CA PRO A 437 16.09 8.31 26.89
C PRO A 437 16.05 6.78 26.82
N ASP A 438 15.98 6.11 27.98
CA ASP A 438 15.96 4.65 28.08
C ASP A 438 14.55 4.04 27.97
N ASP A 439 13.50 4.87 27.92
CA ASP A 439 12.12 4.39 27.73
C ASP A 439 11.84 4.10 26.25
N ASN A 440 12.22 2.90 25.83
CA ASN A 440 11.97 2.39 24.48
C ASN A 440 10.48 2.15 24.17
N ARG A 441 9.57 2.36 25.13
CA ARG A 441 8.14 2.27 24.82
C ARG A 441 7.69 3.43 23.95
N TYR A 442 8.16 4.64 24.25
CA TYR A 442 7.71 5.88 23.59
C TYR A 442 8.73 6.49 22.64
N SER A 443 9.97 5.97 22.63
CA SER A 443 11.04 6.47 21.77
C SER A 443 10.82 6.10 20.29
N LEU A 444 11.36 6.93 19.39
CA LEU A 444 11.36 6.66 17.94
C LEU A 444 12.02 5.30 17.62
N LYS A 445 13.13 4.99 18.30
CA LYS A 445 13.81 3.70 18.18
C LYS A 445 12.86 2.55 18.52
N GLY A 446 12.11 2.68 19.61
CA GLY A 446 11.11 1.72 20.02
C GLY A 446 10.02 1.51 18.97
N ALA A 447 9.46 2.62 18.47
CA ALA A 447 8.44 2.56 17.43
C ALA A 447 8.94 1.84 16.18
N LEU A 448 10.14 2.16 15.69
CA LEU A 448 10.73 1.49 14.51
C LEU A 448 10.90 -0.03 14.68
N THR A 449 11.04 -0.54 15.90
CA THR A 449 11.09 -2.00 16.14
C THR A 449 9.73 -2.68 16.13
N ARG A 450 8.64 -1.92 16.24
CA ARG A 450 7.26 -2.41 16.25
C ARG A 450 6.53 -2.16 14.93
N VAL A 451 7.02 -1.21 14.12
CA VAL A 451 6.54 -0.99 12.76
C VAL A 451 6.73 -2.24 11.91
N GLU A 452 5.73 -2.51 11.08
CA GLU A 452 5.71 -3.63 10.14
C GLU A 452 6.61 -3.34 8.92
N VAL A 453 7.93 -3.25 9.15
CA VAL A 453 8.94 -3.12 8.07
C VAL A 453 8.77 -4.17 6.96
N PRO A 454 8.36 -5.43 7.24
CA PRO A 454 8.05 -6.39 6.18
C PRO A 454 7.01 -5.90 5.16
N ASP A 455 5.99 -5.13 5.57
CA ASP A 455 4.98 -4.64 4.62
C ASP A 455 5.55 -3.56 3.68
N ALA A 456 6.43 -2.69 4.20
CA ALA A 456 7.16 -1.73 3.36
C ALA A 456 8.08 -2.45 2.34
N LEU A 457 8.74 -3.53 2.74
CA LEU A 457 9.56 -4.35 1.85
C LEU A 457 8.74 -5.18 0.86
N PHE A 458 7.54 -5.61 1.25
CA PHE A 458 6.58 -6.24 0.35
C PHE A 458 6.18 -5.28 -0.78
N PHE A 459 5.84 -4.03 -0.46
CA PHE A 459 5.53 -3.02 -1.47
C PHE A 459 6.74 -2.72 -2.35
N LEU A 460 7.94 -2.59 -1.78
CA LEU A 460 9.18 -2.45 -2.56
C LEU A 460 9.30 -3.55 -3.62
N GLY A 461 9.15 -4.81 -3.22
CA GLY A 461 9.28 -5.94 -4.14
C GLY A 461 8.23 -5.97 -5.25
N VAL A 462 6.95 -5.81 -4.88
CA VAL A 462 5.83 -5.85 -5.83
C VAL A 462 5.88 -4.68 -6.81
N LEU A 463 6.04 -3.45 -6.31
CA LEU A 463 6.05 -2.26 -7.15
C LEU A 463 7.28 -2.26 -8.07
N PHE A 464 8.43 -2.73 -7.58
CA PHE A 464 9.62 -2.86 -8.41
C PHE A 464 9.43 -3.91 -9.52
N ALA A 465 8.74 -5.03 -9.24
CA ALA A 465 8.36 -6.01 -10.26
C ALA A 465 7.44 -5.38 -11.32
N VAL A 466 6.37 -4.72 -10.90
CA VAL A 466 5.40 -4.08 -11.80
C VAL A 466 6.07 -3.00 -12.66
N GLY A 467 6.96 -2.18 -12.08
CA GLY A 467 7.75 -1.21 -12.83
C GLY A 467 8.62 -1.85 -13.90
N GLY A 468 9.16 -3.04 -13.65
CA GLY A 468 9.87 -3.82 -14.68
C GLY A 468 8.97 -4.17 -15.88
N LEU A 469 7.73 -4.60 -15.63
CA LEU A 469 6.75 -4.91 -16.68
C LEU A 469 6.30 -3.64 -17.43
N GLU A 470 6.14 -2.52 -16.71
CA GLU A 470 5.80 -1.22 -17.28
C GLU A 470 6.88 -0.71 -18.23
N ARG A 471 8.15 -0.69 -17.78
CA ARG A 471 9.28 -0.10 -18.50
C ARG A 471 9.59 -0.81 -19.82
N VAL A 472 9.26 -2.10 -19.91
CA VAL A 472 9.37 -2.88 -21.15
C VAL A 472 8.09 -2.89 -22.00
N GLY A 473 7.07 -2.12 -21.60
CA GLY A 473 5.84 -1.91 -22.37
C GLY A 473 4.79 -3.02 -22.27
N LEU A 474 4.98 -4.05 -21.43
CA LEU A 474 4.05 -5.18 -21.33
C LEU A 474 2.68 -4.76 -20.80
N LEU A 475 2.63 -3.85 -19.84
CA LEU A 475 1.37 -3.36 -19.28
C LEU A 475 0.60 -2.49 -20.27
N LYS A 476 1.29 -1.66 -21.06
CA LYS A 476 0.66 -0.86 -22.14
C LYS A 476 0.06 -1.75 -23.22
N GLU A 477 0.78 -2.79 -23.64
CA GLU A 477 0.27 -3.77 -24.60
C GLU A 477 -0.93 -4.55 -24.04
N PHE A 478 -0.88 -4.94 -22.76
CA PHE A 478 -2.00 -5.58 -22.09
C PHE A 478 -3.24 -4.66 -22.03
N ALA A 479 -3.06 -3.37 -21.77
CA ALA A 479 -4.15 -2.39 -21.79
C ALA A 479 -4.82 -2.29 -23.17
N ILE A 480 -4.03 -2.28 -24.26
CA ILE A 480 -4.54 -2.27 -25.64
C ILE A 480 -5.34 -3.56 -25.93
N GLN A 481 -4.85 -4.70 -25.48
CA GLN A 481 -5.58 -5.96 -25.66
C GLN A 481 -6.88 -5.98 -24.86
N LEU A 482 -6.86 -5.46 -23.63
CA LEU A 482 -8.04 -5.39 -22.78
C LEU A 482 -9.10 -4.43 -23.34
N SER A 483 -8.71 -3.26 -23.87
CA SER A 483 -9.64 -2.29 -24.47
C SER A 483 -10.31 -2.80 -25.75
N ASN A 484 -9.67 -3.73 -26.47
CA ASN A 484 -10.28 -4.43 -27.59
C ASN A 484 -11.34 -5.47 -27.16
N LEU A 485 -11.26 -5.96 -25.91
CA LEU A 485 -12.19 -6.96 -25.36
C LEU A 485 -13.32 -6.33 -24.55
N VAL A 486 -13.01 -5.25 -23.82
CA VAL A 486 -13.94 -4.55 -22.93
C VAL A 486 -14.18 -3.15 -23.49
N PRO A 487 -15.43 -2.80 -23.86
CA PRO A 487 -15.74 -1.58 -24.60
C PRO A 487 -15.64 -0.28 -23.76
N SER A 488 -15.24 -0.35 -22.50
CA SER A 488 -15.22 0.80 -21.59
C SER A 488 -14.18 0.64 -20.50
N ASP A 489 -13.29 1.62 -20.36
CA ASP A 489 -12.33 1.70 -19.25
C ASP A 489 -13.02 1.79 -17.88
N ALA A 490 -14.25 2.33 -17.84
CA ALA A 490 -15.04 2.33 -16.62
C ALA A 490 -15.43 0.91 -16.18
N LEU A 491 -15.78 0.04 -17.13
CA LEU A 491 -16.04 -1.37 -16.82
C LEU A 491 -14.75 -2.06 -16.36
N VAL A 492 -13.61 -1.76 -16.99
CA VAL A 492 -12.31 -2.28 -16.55
C VAL A 492 -12.03 -1.90 -15.10
N ALA A 493 -12.21 -0.63 -14.73
CA ALA A 493 -12.00 -0.15 -13.36
C ALA A 493 -12.95 -0.84 -12.35
N ILE A 494 -14.22 -1.04 -12.71
CA ILE A 494 -15.18 -1.77 -11.86
C ILE A 494 -14.73 -3.23 -11.67
N PHE A 495 -14.36 -3.93 -12.75
CA PHE A 495 -13.86 -5.30 -12.66
C PHE A 495 -12.53 -5.40 -11.90
N LEU A 496 -11.67 -4.39 -11.99
CA LEU A 496 -10.45 -4.29 -11.19
C LEU A 496 -10.81 -4.21 -9.69
N GLY A 497 -11.86 -3.48 -9.31
CA GLY A 497 -12.39 -3.50 -7.95
C GLY A 497 -12.83 -4.89 -7.49
N PHE A 498 -13.50 -5.67 -8.35
CA PHE A 498 -13.81 -7.08 -8.03
C PHE A 498 -12.56 -7.95 -7.93
N ALA A 499 -11.57 -7.76 -8.80
CA ALA A 499 -10.30 -8.46 -8.71
C ALA A 499 -9.58 -8.16 -7.38
N SER A 500 -9.71 -6.92 -6.89
CA SER A 500 -9.24 -6.46 -5.58
C SER A 500 -9.81 -7.24 -4.40
N ALA A 501 -10.95 -7.93 -4.56
CA ALA A 501 -11.51 -8.78 -3.51
C ALA A 501 -10.69 -10.07 -3.28
N VAL A 502 -9.81 -10.43 -4.22
CA VAL A 502 -9.02 -11.68 -4.20
C VAL A 502 -7.53 -11.39 -4.24
N VAL A 503 -7.15 -10.32 -4.93
CA VAL A 503 -5.79 -9.89 -5.16
C VAL A 503 -5.56 -8.59 -4.39
N ASP A 504 -4.41 -8.46 -3.73
CA ASP A 504 -4.08 -7.23 -3.00
C ASP A 504 -4.18 -5.98 -3.89
N ASN A 505 -4.69 -4.89 -3.33
CA ASN A 505 -5.07 -3.69 -4.07
C ASN A 505 -3.83 -2.98 -4.66
N VAL A 506 -2.69 -3.02 -3.95
CA VAL A 506 -1.47 -2.31 -4.35
C VAL A 506 -0.92 -2.76 -5.71
N PRO A 507 -0.61 -4.06 -5.92
CA PRO A 507 -0.21 -4.58 -7.24
C PRO A 507 -1.21 -4.29 -8.36
N LEU A 508 -2.52 -4.32 -8.09
CA LEU A 508 -3.54 -4.03 -9.09
C LEU A 508 -3.51 -2.56 -9.54
N VAL A 509 -3.41 -1.64 -8.58
CA VAL A 509 -3.33 -0.20 -8.88
C VAL A 509 -2.00 0.14 -9.56
N ALA A 510 -0.90 -0.47 -9.12
CA ALA A 510 0.40 -0.35 -9.77
C ALA A 510 0.32 -0.81 -11.24
N ALA A 511 -0.32 -1.95 -11.50
CA ALA A 511 -0.51 -2.44 -12.86
C ALA A 511 -1.36 -1.46 -13.68
N ALA A 512 -2.41 -0.90 -13.09
CA ALA A 512 -3.25 0.10 -13.75
C ALA A 512 -2.49 1.38 -14.11
N GLN A 513 -1.58 1.86 -13.25
CA GLN A 513 -0.70 2.99 -13.56
C GLN A 513 0.21 2.69 -14.76
N GLY A 514 0.74 1.47 -14.88
CA GLY A 514 1.54 1.07 -16.03
C GLY A 514 0.72 0.77 -17.30
N MET A 515 -0.58 0.51 -17.17
CA MET A 515 -1.51 0.28 -18.28
C MET A 515 -1.97 1.58 -18.95
N TYR A 516 -2.22 2.62 -18.15
CA TYR A 516 -2.83 3.87 -18.62
C TYR A 516 -1.87 5.06 -18.52
N ASP A 517 -1.59 5.69 -19.66
CA ASP A 517 -0.64 6.79 -19.75
C ASP A 517 -1.26 8.12 -19.33
N ILE A 518 -0.56 8.90 -18.50
CA ILE A 518 -1.04 10.21 -18.01
C ILE A 518 -1.18 11.25 -19.12
N SER A 519 -0.51 11.05 -20.27
CA SER A 519 -0.70 11.91 -21.45
C SER A 519 -2.06 11.71 -22.14
N VAL A 520 -2.67 10.53 -21.96
CA VAL A 520 -3.99 10.18 -22.49
C VAL A 520 -5.08 10.40 -21.44
N HIS A 521 -4.81 9.94 -20.21
CA HIS A 521 -5.66 10.17 -19.04
C HIS A 521 -4.95 11.15 -18.11
N PRO A 522 -5.15 12.48 -18.27
CA PRO A 522 -4.48 13.47 -17.44
C PRO A 522 -4.82 13.29 -15.95
N ALA A 523 -4.03 13.95 -15.10
CA ALA A 523 -4.29 13.96 -13.66
C ALA A 523 -5.76 14.29 -13.37
N ASN A 524 -6.35 13.55 -12.42
CA ASN A 524 -7.74 13.63 -11.99
C ASN A 524 -8.79 13.24 -13.05
N ASP A 525 -8.39 12.61 -14.16
CA ASP A 525 -9.32 12.04 -15.14
C ASP A 525 -10.37 11.12 -14.48
N GLY A 526 -11.53 11.00 -15.12
CA GLY A 526 -12.63 10.17 -14.63
C GLY A 526 -12.21 8.73 -14.38
N LEU A 527 -11.30 8.19 -15.20
CA LEU A 527 -10.76 6.85 -15.03
C LEU A 527 -9.97 6.73 -13.71
N TRP A 528 -9.10 7.69 -13.40
CA TRP A 528 -8.31 7.65 -12.17
C TRP A 528 -9.19 7.72 -10.92
N ASN A 529 -10.19 8.59 -10.92
CA ASN A 529 -11.16 8.66 -9.82
C ASN A 529 -11.86 7.29 -9.62
N LEU A 530 -12.26 6.64 -10.71
CA LEU A 530 -12.96 5.36 -10.65
C LEU A 530 -12.04 4.21 -10.21
N ILE A 531 -10.82 4.13 -10.73
CA ILE A 531 -9.80 3.16 -10.28
C ILE A 531 -9.51 3.35 -8.80
N THR A 532 -9.29 4.59 -8.36
CA THR A 532 -9.01 4.92 -6.95
C THR A 532 -10.13 4.41 -6.04
N TYR A 533 -11.39 4.74 -6.35
CA TYR A 533 -12.52 4.30 -5.57
C TYR A 533 -12.71 2.77 -5.62
N CYS A 534 -12.64 2.17 -6.81
CA CYS A 534 -12.93 0.75 -7.02
C CYS A 534 -11.88 -0.14 -6.37
N ALA A 535 -10.58 0.20 -6.49
CA ALA A 535 -9.51 -0.55 -5.87
C ALA A 535 -9.59 -0.47 -4.33
N ALA A 536 -9.77 0.73 -3.78
CA ALA A 536 -9.86 0.91 -2.34
C ALA A 536 -11.04 0.13 -1.73
N THR A 537 -12.25 0.29 -2.29
CA THR A 537 -13.48 -0.32 -1.74
C THR A 537 -13.69 -1.77 -2.15
N GLY A 538 -13.15 -2.20 -3.29
CA GLY A 538 -13.29 -3.55 -3.83
C GLY A 538 -12.71 -4.64 -2.91
N GLY A 539 -11.62 -4.32 -2.22
CA GLY A 539 -11.01 -5.21 -1.22
C GLY A 539 -11.90 -5.52 0.00
N SER A 540 -13.03 -4.81 0.17
CA SER A 540 -14.02 -5.09 1.22
C SER A 540 -15.11 -6.08 0.79
N LEU A 541 -15.17 -6.49 -0.48
CA LEU A 541 -16.19 -7.42 -0.96
C LEU A 541 -15.98 -8.83 -0.38
N LEU A 542 -14.73 -9.22 -0.11
CA LEU A 542 -14.36 -10.45 0.58
C LEU A 542 -13.39 -10.12 1.71
N VAL A 543 -13.44 -10.88 2.80
CA VAL A 543 -12.60 -10.62 3.99
C VAL A 543 -11.09 -10.72 3.70
N ILE A 544 -10.71 -11.52 2.72
CA ILE A 544 -9.31 -11.71 2.30
C ILE A 544 -8.84 -10.67 1.28
N GLY A 545 -9.75 -9.82 0.77
CA GLY A 545 -9.44 -8.85 -0.28
C GLY A 545 -8.63 -7.65 0.19
N SER A 546 -8.34 -7.54 1.49
CA SER A 546 -7.51 -6.46 2.03
C SER A 546 -6.81 -6.91 3.29
N ALA A 547 -5.63 -6.34 3.56
CA ALA A 547 -4.90 -6.56 4.82
C ALA A 547 -5.76 -6.26 6.05
N ALA A 548 -6.60 -5.21 5.96
CA ALA A 548 -7.54 -4.83 7.00
C ALA A 548 -8.58 -5.94 7.29
N GLY A 549 -9.14 -6.57 6.24
CA GLY A 549 -10.05 -7.69 6.39
C GLY A 549 -9.39 -8.94 6.99
N VAL A 550 -8.18 -9.28 6.54
CA VAL A 550 -7.39 -10.40 7.08
C VAL A 550 -7.07 -10.18 8.56
N ALA A 551 -6.68 -8.96 8.95
CA ALA A 551 -6.43 -8.61 10.35
C ALA A 551 -7.70 -8.75 11.19
N PHE A 552 -8.84 -8.25 10.72
CA PHE A 552 -10.12 -8.43 11.40
C PHE A 552 -10.45 -9.92 11.62
N MET A 553 -10.30 -10.75 10.59
CA MET A 553 -10.51 -12.20 10.68
C MET A 553 -9.55 -12.86 11.69
N GLY A 554 -8.29 -12.42 11.75
CA GLY A 554 -7.30 -12.91 12.72
C GLY A 554 -7.59 -12.50 14.16
N MET A 555 -8.23 -11.34 14.36
CA MET A 555 -8.57 -10.81 15.69
C MET A 555 -9.87 -11.36 16.26
N GLU A 556 -10.85 -11.69 15.42
CA GLU A 556 -12.12 -12.30 15.83
C GLU A 556 -12.16 -13.79 15.47
N ARG A 557 -11.86 -14.65 16.44
CA ARG A 557 -11.68 -16.10 16.25
C ARG A 557 -12.85 -16.81 15.55
N ASN A 558 -14.08 -16.30 15.70
CA ASN A 558 -15.29 -16.90 15.13
C ASN A 558 -15.67 -16.32 13.75
N VAL A 559 -14.92 -15.34 13.25
CA VAL A 559 -15.07 -14.84 11.88
C VAL A 559 -14.39 -15.83 10.92
N SER A 560 -15.19 -16.41 10.04
CA SER A 560 -14.70 -17.23 8.92
C SER A 560 -14.98 -16.53 7.59
N PHE A 561 -14.24 -16.91 6.55
CA PHE A 561 -14.51 -16.47 5.18
C PHE A 561 -15.99 -16.66 4.78
N GLY A 562 -16.54 -17.86 5.02
CA GLY A 562 -17.94 -18.16 4.70
C GLY A 562 -18.94 -17.33 5.50
N TRP A 563 -18.63 -17.02 6.77
CA TRP A 563 -19.44 -16.11 7.57
C TRP A 563 -19.43 -14.69 6.99
N TYR A 564 -18.27 -14.17 6.56
CA TYR A 564 -18.16 -12.83 6.01
C TYR A 564 -18.94 -12.71 4.69
N VAL A 565 -18.79 -13.68 3.78
CA VAL A 565 -19.52 -13.73 2.51
C VAL A 565 -21.03 -13.72 2.73
N LYS A 566 -21.53 -14.41 3.76
CA LYS A 566 -22.96 -14.46 4.05
C LYS A 566 -23.47 -13.21 4.78
N SER A 567 -22.65 -12.64 5.66
CA SER A 567 -23.10 -11.64 6.64
C SER A 567 -22.79 -10.21 6.21
N VAL A 568 -21.58 -9.96 5.71
CA VAL A 568 -21.03 -8.61 5.46
C VAL A 568 -20.95 -8.29 3.97
N ALA A 569 -20.52 -9.25 3.13
CA ALA A 569 -20.35 -9.03 1.70
C ALA A 569 -21.59 -8.47 0.97
N PRO A 570 -22.85 -8.85 1.32
CA PRO A 570 -24.02 -8.22 0.71
C PRO A 570 -24.12 -6.72 1.00
N ALA A 571 -23.81 -6.30 2.23
CA ALA A 571 -23.79 -4.89 2.61
C ALA A 571 -22.64 -4.15 1.88
N ALA A 572 -21.45 -4.76 1.84
CA ALA A 572 -20.29 -4.22 1.13
C ALA A 572 -20.57 -4.06 -0.37
N LEU A 573 -21.26 -5.01 -1.00
CA LEU A 573 -21.63 -4.95 -2.42
C LEU A 573 -22.60 -3.80 -2.72
N VAL A 574 -23.59 -3.58 -1.83
CA VAL A 574 -24.52 -2.44 -1.94
C VAL A 574 -23.75 -1.13 -1.81
N GLY A 575 -22.88 -1.00 -0.81
CA GLY A 575 -22.01 0.17 -0.66
C GLY A 575 -21.13 0.40 -1.89
N TYR A 576 -20.42 -0.63 -2.34
CA TYR A 576 -19.55 -0.60 -3.50
C TYR A 576 -20.25 -0.01 -4.72
N PHE A 577 -21.41 -0.56 -5.10
CA PHE A 577 -22.15 -0.08 -6.28
C PHE A 577 -22.79 1.30 -6.08
N LEU A 578 -23.22 1.67 -4.86
CA LEU A 578 -23.70 3.03 -4.61
C LEU A 578 -22.59 4.07 -4.80
N GLY A 579 -21.38 3.81 -4.35
CA GLY A 579 -20.27 4.72 -4.61
C GLY A 579 -19.80 4.69 -6.06
N VAL A 580 -19.76 3.54 -6.75
CA VAL A 580 -19.52 3.49 -8.21
C VAL A 580 -20.54 4.37 -8.94
N GLY A 581 -21.83 4.22 -8.62
CA GLY A 581 -22.89 5.06 -9.15
C GLY A 581 -22.69 6.54 -8.84
N GLY A 582 -22.19 6.87 -7.64
CA GLY A 582 -21.80 8.22 -7.24
C GLY A 582 -20.71 8.83 -8.13
N VAL A 583 -19.61 8.09 -8.35
CA VAL A 583 -18.51 8.52 -9.23
C VAL A 583 -19.03 8.78 -10.65
N LEU A 584 -19.74 7.79 -11.21
CA LEU A 584 -20.27 7.88 -12.58
C LEU A 584 -21.30 9.00 -12.74
N ALA A 585 -22.15 9.21 -11.73
CA ALA A 585 -23.13 10.30 -11.74
C ALA A 585 -22.45 11.68 -11.68
N GLN A 586 -21.42 11.86 -10.84
CA GLN A 586 -20.66 13.11 -10.81
C GLN A 586 -19.99 13.42 -12.15
N GLN A 587 -19.42 12.39 -12.80
CA GLN A 587 -18.82 12.53 -14.12
C GLN A 587 -19.86 12.89 -15.19
N ALA A 588 -20.99 12.18 -15.22
CA ALA A 588 -22.07 12.42 -16.16
C ALA A 588 -22.73 13.80 -16.00
N LEU A 589 -22.78 14.33 -14.77
CA LEU A 589 -23.32 15.65 -14.46
C LEU A 589 -22.29 16.79 -14.62
N GLY A 590 -21.03 16.49 -14.96
CA GLY A 590 -19.96 17.49 -15.06
C GLY A 590 -19.60 18.14 -13.71
N LEU A 591 -19.83 17.42 -12.61
CA LEU A 591 -19.51 17.88 -11.24
C LEU A 591 -18.09 17.51 -10.80
N SER A 592 -17.38 16.70 -11.59
CA SER A 592 -16.00 16.33 -11.32
C SER A 592 -15.06 17.52 -11.49
N VAL A 593 -14.21 17.73 -10.50
CA VAL A 593 -13.13 18.71 -10.53
C VAL A 593 -11.93 18.10 -11.24
N ALA A 594 -11.35 18.83 -12.19
CA ALA A 594 -10.15 18.45 -12.93
C ALA A 594 -8.86 18.88 -12.21
#